data_AF-A0A8H5L4L8-F1
#
_entry.id   AF-A0A8H5L4L8-F1
#
_cell.length_a   1.000
_cell.length_b   1.000
_cell.length_c   1.000
_cell.angle_alpha   90.00
_cell.angle_beta   90.00
_cell.angle_gamma   90.00
#
_symmetry.space_group_name_H-M   'P 1'
#
loop_
_entity.id
_entity.type
_entity.pdbx_description
1 polymer ?
#
loop_
_entity_poly.entity_id
_entity_poly.type
_entity_poly.pdbx_seq_one_letter_code
_entity_poly.pdbx_strand_id
1 'polypeptide(L)'
;MSTTNGVAGWAQLRQQARQLETQRETVNGQLSRLLDSEPNLASSASKQNNLSLLRRKLTGHQRDLARLRSTLQQARDRANLLTNVRSDIDEYRQNNPEAAEADYMLEERNRIDNSNSMADSVLSQAYAVNDNFNLQRETLASINRRITHAASQVPGINTLIGRISAKKRRDGIIMGSFVAFCFIVFFIFS
;
A
#
# COMPACT_ATOMS: atom_id res chain seq x y z
N MET A 1 -23.90 29.17 -7.16
CA MET A 1 -23.80 28.65 -8.54
C MET A 1 -22.63 27.67 -8.76
N SER A 2 -22.11 26.99 -7.73
CA SER A 2 -20.92 26.10 -7.80
C SER A 2 -21.23 24.59 -7.67
N THR A 3 -22.47 24.22 -7.32
CA THR A 3 -22.85 22.82 -7.06
C THR A 3 -23.09 21.99 -8.32
N THR A 4 -23.39 22.63 -9.46
CA THR A 4 -23.66 21.96 -10.74
C THR A 4 -22.40 21.34 -11.36
N ASN A 5 -21.24 22.00 -11.25
CA ASN A 5 -19.96 21.50 -11.77
C ASN A 5 -19.46 20.26 -11.00
N GLY A 6 -19.67 20.20 -9.69
CA GLY A 6 -19.30 19.03 -8.88
C GLY A 6 -20.11 17.79 -9.23
N VAL A 7 -21.44 17.92 -9.39
CA VAL A 7 -22.33 16.79 -9.69
C VAL A 7 -22.05 16.20 -11.08
N ALA A 8 -21.70 17.05 -12.07
CA ALA A 8 -21.26 16.61 -13.38
C ALA A 8 -19.91 15.85 -13.33
N GLY A 9 -18.93 16.35 -12.56
CA GLY A 9 -17.64 15.68 -12.36
C GLY A 9 -17.76 14.32 -11.66
N TRP A 10 -18.62 14.19 -10.66
CA TRP A 10 -18.90 12.92 -9.99
C TRP A 10 -19.59 11.90 -10.90
N ALA A 11 -20.49 12.34 -11.78
CA ALA A 11 -21.11 11.47 -12.75
C ALA A 11 -20.09 10.90 -13.75
N GLN A 12 -19.16 11.74 -14.21
CA GLN A 12 -18.07 11.35 -15.11
C GLN A 12 -17.10 10.37 -14.45
N LEU A 13 -16.68 10.62 -13.21
CA LEU A 13 -15.80 9.71 -12.44
C LEU A 13 -16.45 8.34 -12.22
N ARG A 14 -17.76 8.28 -11.98
CA ARG A 14 -18.50 7.01 -11.85
C ARG A 14 -18.55 6.24 -13.16
N GLN A 15 -18.72 6.94 -14.28
CA GLN A 15 -18.69 6.29 -15.59
C GLN A 15 -17.29 5.74 -15.89
N GLN A 16 -16.24 6.50 -15.60
CA GLN A 16 -14.86 6.04 -15.74
C GLN A 16 -14.56 4.82 -14.86
N ALA A 17 -14.99 4.83 -13.59
CA ALA A 17 -14.81 3.69 -12.70
C ALA A 17 -15.48 2.42 -13.23
N ARG A 18 -16.71 2.54 -13.76
CA ARG A 18 -17.42 1.41 -14.39
C ARG A 18 -16.71 0.91 -15.64
N GLN A 19 -16.20 1.81 -16.49
CA GLN A 19 -15.44 1.45 -17.68
C GLN A 19 -14.14 0.70 -17.33
N LEU A 20 -13.45 1.14 -16.28
CA LEU A 20 -12.26 0.46 -15.76
C LEU A 20 -12.59 -0.94 -15.21
N GLU A 21 -13.72 -1.10 -14.50
CA GLU A 21 -14.16 -2.41 -14.02
C GLU A 21 -14.50 -3.36 -15.17
N THR A 22 -15.25 -2.90 -16.18
CA THR A 22 -15.59 -3.75 -17.34
C THR A 22 -14.36 -4.13 -18.16
N GLN A 23 -13.41 -3.21 -18.32
CA GLN A 23 -12.14 -3.49 -18.97
C GLN A 23 -11.35 -4.55 -18.20
N ARG A 24 -11.26 -4.45 -16.86
CA ARG A 24 -10.56 -5.46 -16.04
C ARG A 24 -11.26 -6.81 -16.03
N GLU A 25 -12.58 -6.83 -16.03
CA GLU A 25 -13.36 -8.07 -16.14
C GLU A 25 -13.06 -8.77 -17.48
N THR A 26 -13.01 -8.00 -18.56
CA THR A 26 -12.68 -8.50 -19.91
C THR A 26 -11.27 -9.10 -19.95
N VAL A 27 -10.28 -8.38 -19.42
CA VAL A 27 -8.88 -8.85 -19.37
C VAL A 27 -8.72 -10.09 -18.48
N ASN A 28 -9.36 -10.12 -17.31
CA ASN A 28 -9.36 -11.31 -16.44
C ASN A 28 -10.05 -12.51 -17.11
N GLY A 29 -11.12 -12.28 -17.87
CA GLY A 29 -11.79 -13.30 -18.67
C GLY A 29 -10.89 -13.87 -19.77
N GLN A 30 -10.17 -13.01 -20.50
CA GLN A 30 -9.19 -13.42 -21.50
C GLN A 30 -8.04 -14.23 -20.88
N LEU A 31 -7.48 -13.76 -19.75
CA LEU A 31 -6.44 -14.46 -18.99
C LEU A 31 -6.89 -15.83 -18.49
N SER A 32 -8.14 -15.98 -18.05
CA SER A 32 -8.69 -17.28 -17.67
C SER A 32 -8.73 -18.23 -18.86
N ARG A 33 -9.27 -17.77 -20.00
CA ARG A 33 -9.39 -18.59 -21.21
C ARG A 33 -8.03 -19.05 -21.72
N LEU A 34 -7.02 -18.18 -21.68
CA LEU A 34 -5.65 -18.53 -22.05
C LEU A 34 -5.07 -19.60 -21.13
N LEU A 35 -5.29 -19.46 -19.82
CA LEU A 35 -4.85 -20.44 -18.83
C LEU A 35 -5.55 -21.80 -19.01
N ASP A 36 -6.83 -21.79 -19.36
CA ASP A 36 -7.61 -23.01 -19.63
C ASP A 36 -7.21 -23.68 -20.96
N SER A 37 -6.74 -22.90 -21.95
CA SER A 37 -6.32 -23.39 -23.27
C SER A 37 -4.90 -23.97 -23.33
N GLU A 38 -4.00 -23.55 -22.42
CA GLU A 38 -2.62 -24.04 -22.38
C GLU A 38 -2.34 -24.83 -21.09
N PRO A 39 -2.37 -26.19 -21.14
CA PRO A 39 -2.18 -27.02 -19.95
C PRO A 39 -0.80 -26.84 -19.30
N ASN A 40 0.22 -26.46 -20.09
CA ASN A 40 1.56 -26.14 -19.58
C ASN A 40 1.57 -24.84 -18.76
N LEU A 41 0.75 -23.84 -19.11
CA LEU A 41 0.62 -22.61 -18.34
C LEU A 41 -0.29 -22.80 -17.11
N ALA A 42 -1.32 -23.65 -17.22
CA ALA A 42 -2.15 -24.04 -16.09
C ALA A 42 -1.31 -24.67 -14.97
N SER A 43 -0.26 -25.42 -15.27
CA SER A 43 0.62 -26.04 -14.25
C SER A 43 1.41 -25.04 -13.38
N SER A 44 1.53 -23.77 -13.81
CA SER A 44 2.27 -22.74 -13.07
C SER A 44 1.45 -22.20 -11.90
N ALA A 45 1.70 -22.71 -10.70
CA ALA A 45 1.03 -22.29 -9.45
C ALA A 45 1.06 -20.76 -9.21
N SER A 46 2.13 -20.08 -9.62
CA SER A 46 2.24 -18.63 -9.52
C SER A 46 1.23 -17.90 -10.42
N LYS A 47 0.98 -18.36 -11.64
CA LYS A 47 0.05 -17.74 -12.60
C LYS A 47 -1.41 -17.92 -12.15
N GLN A 48 -1.75 -19.11 -11.66
CA GLN A 48 -3.07 -19.39 -11.05
C GLN A 48 -3.33 -18.51 -9.82
N ASN A 49 -2.34 -18.39 -8.93
CA ASN A 49 -2.45 -17.56 -7.75
C ASN A 49 -2.66 -16.08 -8.12
N ASN A 50 -1.86 -15.53 -9.04
CA ASN A 50 -2.03 -14.16 -9.52
C ASN A 50 -3.42 -13.91 -10.13
N LEU A 51 -3.94 -14.83 -10.94
CA LEU A 51 -5.29 -14.71 -11.50
C LEU A 51 -6.37 -14.73 -10.42
N SER A 52 -6.25 -15.63 -9.43
CA SER A 52 -7.16 -15.66 -8.28
C SER A 52 -7.12 -14.37 -7.47
N LEU A 53 -5.95 -13.76 -7.32
CA LEU A 53 -5.75 -12.48 -6.64
C LEU A 53 -6.36 -11.32 -7.45
N LEU A 54 -6.21 -11.31 -8.77
CA LEU A 54 -6.81 -10.30 -9.65
C LEU A 54 -8.34 -10.36 -9.61
N ARG A 55 -8.92 -11.57 -9.64
CA ARG A 55 -10.36 -11.77 -9.45
C ARG A 55 -10.82 -11.25 -8.08
N ARG A 56 -10.13 -11.64 -7.01
CA ARG A 56 -10.44 -11.19 -5.65
C ARG A 56 -10.40 -9.67 -5.52
N LYS A 57 -9.39 -9.03 -6.11
CA LYS A 57 -9.24 -7.57 -6.12
C LYS A 57 -10.39 -6.90 -6.86
N LEU A 58 -10.80 -7.42 -8.01
CA LEU A 58 -11.94 -6.91 -8.77
C LEU A 58 -13.25 -7.03 -7.99
N THR A 59 -13.53 -8.19 -7.40
CA THR A 59 -14.74 -8.38 -6.55
C THR A 59 -14.71 -7.49 -5.31
N GLY A 60 -13.51 -7.15 -4.80
CA GLY A 60 -13.33 -6.15 -3.74
C GLY A 60 -13.79 -4.77 -4.20
N HIS A 61 -13.26 -4.29 -5.32
CA HIS A 61 -13.63 -2.99 -5.89
C HIS A 61 -15.12 -2.86 -6.19
N GLN A 62 -15.75 -3.90 -6.74
CA GLN A 62 -17.20 -3.91 -6.98
C GLN A 62 -18.01 -3.75 -5.70
N ARG A 63 -17.62 -4.45 -4.63
CA ARG A 63 -18.26 -4.33 -3.31
C ARG A 63 -18.06 -2.95 -2.71
N ASP A 64 -16.86 -2.40 -2.83
CA ASP A 64 -16.54 -1.08 -2.31
C ASP A 64 -17.32 0.01 -3.06
N LEU A 65 -17.44 -0.06 -4.39
CA LEU A 65 -18.27 0.87 -5.16
C LEU A 65 -19.75 0.76 -4.80
N ALA A 66 -20.27 -0.45 -4.56
CA ALA A 66 -21.65 -0.65 -4.13
C ALA A 66 -21.89 -0.01 -2.74
N ARG A 67 -20.97 -0.21 -1.79
CA ARG A 67 -21.02 0.41 -0.45
C ARG A 67 -20.93 1.93 -0.53
N LEU A 68 -19.97 2.47 -1.28
CA LEU A 68 -19.81 3.91 -1.51
C LEU A 68 -21.09 4.52 -2.08
N ARG A 69 -21.75 3.82 -3.01
CA ARG A 69 -23.02 4.27 -3.56
C ARG A 69 -24.12 4.33 -2.51
N SER A 70 -24.28 3.30 -1.69
CA SER A 70 -25.30 3.31 -0.62
C SER A 70 -25.03 4.40 0.41
N THR A 71 -23.78 4.58 0.83
CA THR A 71 -23.40 5.62 1.80
C THR A 71 -23.65 7.01 1.23
N LEU A 72 -23.34 7.25 -0.05
CA LEU A 72 -23.58 8.54 -0.69
C LEU A 72 -25.07 8.81 -0.89
N GLN A 73 -25.86 7.79 -1.20
CA GLN A 73 -27.32 7.93 -1.28
C GLN A 73 -27.89 8.31 0.09
N GLN A 74 -27.51 7.60 1.16
CA GLN A 74 -27.90 7.93 2.53
C GLN A 74 -27.47 9.33 2.94
N ALA A 75 -26.25 9.75 2.60
CA ALA A 75 -25.77 11.10 2.87
C ALA A 75 -26.58 12.17 2.13
N ARG A 76 -27.00 11.89 0.90
CA ARG A 76 -27.84 12.80 0.09
C ARG A 76 -29.26 12.90 0.64
N ASP A 77 -29.84 11.77 1.02
CA ASP A 77 -31.18 11.73 1.62
C ASP A 77 -31.17 12.45 2.98
N ARG A 78 -30.14 12.21 3.80
CA ARG A 78 -29.91 12.97 5.04
C ARG A 78 -29.74 14.47 4.79
N ALA A 79 -28.96 14.87 3.79
CA ALA A 79 -28.78 16.29 3.47
C ALA A 79 -30.10 16.96 3.04
N ASN A 80 -30.92 16.27 2.24
CA ASN A 80 -32.24 16.77 1.85
C ASN A 80 -33.18 16.93 3.07
N LEU A 81 -33.23 15.94 3.95
CA LEU A 81 -34.04 16.01 5.17
C LEU A 81 -33.56 17.11 6.14
N LEU A 82 -32.24 17.21 6.33
CA LEU A 82 -31.67 18.21 7.23
C LEU A 82 -31.77 19.64 6.69
N THR A 83 -31.87 19.85 5.37
CA THR A 83 -31.99 21.21 4.81
C THR A 83 -33.30 21.86 5.25
N ASN A 84 -34.41 21.12 5.18
CA ASN A 84 -35.73 21.61 5.61
C ASN A 84 -35.81 21.76 7.14
N VAL A 85 -35.29 20.79 7.89
CA VAL A 85 -35.27 20.88 9.36
C VAL A 85 -34.42 22.07 9.83
N ARG A 86 -33.34 22.40 9.12
CA ARG A 86 -32.45 23.50 9.50
C ARG A 86 -33.07 24.87 9.25
N SER A 87 -33.83 25.04 8.16
CA SER A 87 -34.60 26.28 7.98
C SER A 87 -35.62 26.49 9.09
N ASP A 88 -36.33 25.42 9.49
CA ASP A 88 -37.36 25.51 10.52
C ASP A 88 -36.75 25.79 11.92
N ILE A 89 -35.59 25.20 12.23
CA ILE A 89 -34.84 25.46 13.46
C ILE A 89 -34.30 26.90 13.47
N ASP A 90 -33.76 27.37 12.36
CA ASP A 90 -33.21 28.73 12.26
C ASP A 90 -34.33 29.78 12.42
N GLU A 91 -35.52 29.53 11.87
CA GLU A 91 -36.71 30.36 12.07
C GLU A 91 -37.19 30.33 13.54
N TYR A 92 -37.24 29.15 14.17
CA TYR A 92 -37.57 29.03 15.60
C TYR A 92 -36.58 29.80 16.49
N ARG A 93 -35.27 29.71 16.20
CA ARG A 93 -34.21 30.43 16.93
C ARG A 93 -34.30 31.94 16.77
N GLN A 94 -34.71 32.44 15.61
CA GLN A 94 -34.95 33.87 15.39
C GLN A 94 -36.14 34.38 16.19
N ASN A 95 -37.18 33.55 16.36
CA ASN A 95 -38.36 33.89 17.14
C ASN A 95 -38.13 33.80 18.66
N ASN A 96 -37.20 32.95 19.12
CA ASN A 96 -36.90 32.73 20.54
C ASN A 96 -35.39 32.88 20.85
N PRO A 97 -34.88 34.12 21.07
CA PRO A 97 -33.44 34.37 21.25
C PRO A 97 -32.86 33.76 22.54
N GLU A 98 -33.60 33.72 23.66
CA GLU A 98 -33.12 33.12 24.92
C GLU A 98 -32.89 31.60 24.80
N ALA A 99 -33.77 30.90 24.08
CA ALA A 99 -33.62 29.47 23.85
C ALA A 99 -32.44 29.17 22.90
N ALA A 100 -32.22 30.04 21.91
CA ALA A 100 -31.10 29.92 20.97
C ALA A 100 -29.73 30.07 21.66
N GLU A 101 -29.62 30.96 22.66
CA GLU A 101 -28.39 31.14 23.44
C GLU A 101 -28.09 29.90 24.32
N ALA A 102 -29.11 29.34 24.98
CA ALA A 102 -28.95 28.12 25.79
C ALA A 102 -28.51 26.92 24.95
N ASP A 103 -29.12 26.74 23.77
CA ASP A 103 -28.74 25.72 22.79
C ASP A 103 -27.28 25.89 22.32
N TYR A 104 -26.85 27.12 22.08
CA TYR A 104 -25.48 27.41 21.69
C TYR A 104 -24.48 27.02 22.79
N MET A 105 -24.78 27.34 24.05
CA MET A 105 -23.94 26.97 25.19
C MET A 105 -23.84 25.44 25.37
N LEU A 106 -24.94 24.70 25.17
CA LEU A 106 -24.95 23.24 25.21
C LEU A 106 -24.16 22.60 24.07
N GLU A 107 -24.32 23.12 22.85
CA GLU A 107 -23.58 22.66 21.68
C GLU A 107 -22.07 22.94 21.81
N GLU A 108 -21.70 24.08 22.40
CA GLU A 108 -20.30 24.41 22.67
C GLU A 108 -19.68 23.45 23.70
N ARG A 109 -20.42 23.11 24.75
CA ARG A 109 -20.02 22.05 25.68
C ARG A 109 -19.82 20.71 24.97
N ASN A 110 -20.76 20.31 24.11
CA ASN A 110 -20.63 19.06 23.34
C ASN A 110 -19.40 19.10 22.41
N ARG A 111 -19.09 20.24 21.79
CA ARG A 111 -17.85 20.39 21.00
C ARG A 111 -16.61 20.21 21.84
N ILE A 112 -16.58 20.81 23.04
CA ILE A 112 -15.46 20.66 23.98
C ILE A 112 -15.32 19.20 24.41
N ASP A 113 -16.40 18.53 24.80
CA ASP A 113 -16.39 17.13 25.24
C ASP A 113 -15.92 16.18 24.11
N ASN A 114 -16.38 16.42 22.88
CA ASN A 114 -15.92 15.67 21.70
C ASN A 114 -14.44 15.93 21.40
N SER A 115 -13.99 17.18 21.47
CA SER A 115 -12.58 17.54 21.29
C SER A 115 -11.69 16.89 22.35
N ASN A 116 -12.15 16.88 23.60
CA ASN A 116 -11.45 16.25 24.72
C ASN A 116 -11.33 14.74 24.50
N SER A 117 -12.42 14.05 24.15
CA SER A 117 -12.37 12.61 23.87
C SER A 117 -11.48 12.25 22.66
N MET A 118 -11.39 13.12 21.66
CA MET A 118 -10.46 12.97 20.54
C MET A 118 -9.00 13.14 21.01
N ALA A 119 -8.71 14.12 21.86
CA ALA A 119 -7.39 14.28 22.46
C ALA A 119 -6.98 13.03 23.27
N ASP A 120 -7.90 12.48 24.06
CA ASP A 120 -7.69 11.23 24.81
C ASP A 120 -7.40 10.04 23.88
N SER A 121 -8.13 9.92 22.77
CA SER A 121 -7.92 8.89 21.76
C SER A 121 -6.53 9.01 21.10
N VAL A 122 -6.13 10.23 20.72
CA VAL A 122 -4.79 10.49 20.15
C VAL A 122 -3.70 10.19 21.16
N LEU A 123 -3.89 10.55 22.43
CA LEU A 123 -2.95 10.27 23.50
C LEU A 123 -2.81 8.76 23.74
N SER A 124 -3.93 8.04 23.81
CA SER A 124 -3.96 6.58 23.91
C SER A 124 -3.26 5.92 22.71
N GLN A 125 -3.50 6.41 21.50
CA GLN A 125 -2.83 5.91 20.30
C GLN A 125 -1.32 6.19 20.35
N ALA A 126 -0.90 7.36 20.81
CA ALA A 126 0.51 7.70 20.98
C ALA A 126 1.21 6.79 21.99
N TYR A 127 0.57 6.46 23.11
CA TYR A 127 1.08 5.48 24.07
C TYR A 127 1.20 4.09 23.45
N ALA A 128 0.17 3.62 22.74
CA ALA A 128 0.21 2.33 22.05
C ALA A 128 1.34 2.29 21.00
N VAL A 129 1.58 3.38 20.28
CA VAL A 129 2.66 3.48 19.29
C VAL A 129 4.04 3.47 19.98
N ASN A 130 4.19 4.17 21.12
CA ASN A 130 5.43 4.14 21.91
C ASN A 130 5.77 2.73 22.38
N ASP A 131 4.77 2.00 22.90
CA ASP A 131 4.93 0.60 23.33
C ASP A 131 5.31 -0.30 22.13
N ASN A 132 4.63 -0.14 21.00
CA ASN A 132 4.98 -0.84 19.77
C ASN A 132 6.41 -0.55 19.30
N PHE A 133 6.91 0.69 19.44
CA PHE A 133 8.31 1.01 19.12
C PHE A 133 9.29 0.33 20.07
N ASN A 134 8.97 0.21 21.36
CA ASN A 134 9.79 -0.52 22.32
C ASN A 134 9.85 -2.02 21.97
N LEU A 135 8.71 -2.63 21.67
CA LEU A 135 8.65 -4.02 21.20
C LEU A 135 9.40 -4.20 19.87
N GLN A 136 9.24 -3.28 18.92
CA GLN A 136 9.98 -3.31 17.65
C GLN A 136 11.49 -3.17 17.86
N ARG A 137 11.94 -2.36 18.81
CA ARG A 137 13.36 -2.25 19.16
C ARG A 137 13.91 -3.57 19.69
N GLU A 138 13.16 -4.28 20.53
CA GLU A 138 13.55 -5.61 21.01
C GLU A 138 13.62 -6.63 19.87
N THR A 139 12.62 -6.64 18.98
CA THR A 139 12.63 -7.53 17.82
C THR A 139 13.80 -7.24 16.87
N LEU A 140 14.11 -5.96 16.60
CA LEU A 140 15.28 -5.57 15.81
C LEU A 140 16.60 -5.99 16.47
N ALA A 141 16.71 -5.87 17.80
CA ALA A 141 17.88 -6.38 18.52
C ALA A 141 18.00 -7.91 18.40
N SER A 142 16.87 -8.63 18.49
CA SER A 142 16.83 -10.08 18.27
C SER A 142 17.21 -10.47 16.84
N ILE A 143 16.73 -9.73 15.84
CA ILE A 143 17.10 -9.90 14.43
C ILE A 143 18.60 -9.67 14.25
N ASN A 144 19.14 -8.59 14.81
CA ASN A 144 20.57 -8.30 14.73
C ASN A 144 21.40 -9.43 15.35
N ARG A 145 21.03 -9.91 16.55
CA ARG A 145 21.67 -11.08 17.19
C ARG A 145 21.60 -12.33 16.29
N ARG A 146 20.45 -12.61 15.67
CA ARG A 146 20.28 -13.74 14.74
C ARG A 146 21.11 -13.58 13.47
N ILE A 147 21.20 -12.38 12.91
CA ILE A 147 22.05 -12.08 11.74
C ILE A 147 23.52 -12.26 12.10
N THR A 148 23.98 -11.72 13.22
CA THR A 148 25.35 -11.93 13.71
C THR A 148 25.62 -13.43 13.94
N HIS A 149 24.64 -14.15 14.50
CA HIS A 149 24.80 -15.59 14.73
C HIS A 149 24.81 -16.38 13.41
N ALA A 150 23.94 -16.06 12.45
CA ALA A 150 23.97 -16.65 11.11
C ALA A 150 25.28 -16.35 10.39
N ALA A 151 25.79 -15.12 10.47
CA ALA A 151 27.10 -14.75 9.93
C ALA A 151 28.24 -15.56 10.57
N SER A 152 28.15 -15.86 11.88
CA SER A 152 29.09 -16.74 12.57
C SER A 152 28.93 -18.24 12.21
N GLN A 153 27.72 -18.66 11.82
CA GLN A 153 27.40 -20.02 11.38
C GLN A 153 27.57 -20.24 9.86
N VAL A 154 27.92 -19.20 9.09
CA VAL A 154 28.48 -19.31 7.75
C VAL A 154 30.01 -19.10 7.82
N PRO A 155 30.77 -19.96 8.51
CA PRO A 155 32.22 -19.96 8.38
C PRO A 155 32.53 -20.45 6.96
N GLY A 156 33.21 -19.61 6.17
CA GLY A 156 33.78 -20.06 4.90
C GLY A 156 33.58 -19.15 3.70
N ILE A 157 32.83 -18.04 3.81
CA ILE A 157 32.80 -17.02 2.74
C ILE A 157 34.23 -16.46 2.52
N ASN A 158 34.99 -16.20 3.59
CA ASN A 158 36.37 -15.73 3.47
C ASN A 158 37.29 -16.77 2.80
N THR A 159 37.08 -18.07 3.06
CA THR A 159 37.83 -19.13 2.38
C THR A 159 37.37 -19.37 0.94
N LEU A 160 36.09 -19.18 0.63
CA LEU A 160 35.55 -19.27 -0.73
C LEU A 160 36.04 -18.09 -1.59
N ILE A 161 36.01 -16.86 -1.06
CA ILE A 161 36.63 -15.68 -1.67
C ILE A 161 38.14 -15.91 -1.87
N GLY A 162 38.82 -16.46 -0.86
CA GLY A 162 40.25 -16.78 -0.93
C GLY A 162 40.59 -17.79 -2.03
N ARG A 163 39.80 -18.87 -2.15
CA ARG A 163 39.98 -19.90 -3.21
C ARG A 163 39.71 -19.34 -4.61
N ILE A 164 38.74 -18.44 -4.77
CA ILE A 164 38.46 -17.77 -6.05
C ILE A 164 39.60 -16.83 -6.44
N SER A 165 40.10 -16.04 -5.49
CA SER A 165 41.23 -15.11 -5.72
C SER A 165 42.53 -15.86 -6.05
N ALA A 166 42.82 -16.97 -5.35
CA ALA A 166 44.01 -17.78 -5.58
C ALA A 166 44.05 -18.41 -7.00
N LYS A 167 42.89 -18.87 -7.51
CA LYS A 167 42.80 -19.39 -8.89
C LYS A 167 43.09 -18.30 -9.92
N LYS A 168 42.51 -17.11 -9.76
CA LYS A 168 42.73 -15.97 -10.66
C LYS A 168 44.19 -15.49 -10.69
N ARG A 169 44.88 -15.52 -9.55
CA ARG A 169 46.31 -15.18 -9.47
C ARG A 169 47.19 -16.18 -10.22
N ARG A 170 46.88 -17.49 -10.13
CA ARG A 170 47.63 -18.53 -10.86
C ARG A 170 47.48 -18.39 -12.37
N ASP A 171 46.25 -18.16 -12.85
CA ASP A 171 46.00 -18.00 -14.28
C ASP A 171 46.70 -16.74 -14.83
N GLY A 172 46.78 -15.66 -14.05
CA GLY A 172 47.55 -14.45 -14.40
C GLY A 172 49.07 -14.67 -14.47
N ILE A 173 49.64 -15.48 -13.56
CA ILE A 173 51.08 -15.82 -13.58
C ILE A 173 51.41 -16.67 -14.82
N ILE A 174 50.56 -17.65 -15.15
CA ILE A 174 50.77 -18.50 -16.34
C ILE A 174 50.73 -17.65 -17.61
N MET A 175 49.70 -16.82 -17.78
CA MET A 175 49.59 -15.91 -18.92
C MET A 175 50.77 -14.94 -19.02
N GLY A 176 51.19 -14.34 -17.88
CA GLY A 176 52.34 -13.45 -17.83
C GLY A 176 53.66 -14.13 -18.23
N SER A 177 53.90 -15.36 -17.75
CA SER A 177 55.09 -16.13 -18.12
C SER A 177 55.13 -16.48 -19.60
N PHE A 178 53.98 -16.79 -20.20
CA PHE A 178 53.88 -17.13 -21.62
C PHE A 178 54.21 -15.92 -22.50
N VAL A 179 53.65 -14.76 -22.16
CA VAL A 179 53.94 -13.50 -22.85
C VAL A 179 55.42 -13.13 -22.74
N ALA A 180 56.01 -13.20 -21.53
CA ALA A 180 57.43 -12.91 -21.31
C ALA A 180 58.36 -13.86 -22.09
N PHE A 181 58.06 -15.16 -22.09
CA PHE A 181 58.82 -16.15 -22.85
C PHE A 181 58.76 -15.88 -24.36
N CYS A 182 57.58 -15.60 -24.91
CA CYS A 182 57.41 -15.25 -26.32
C CYS A 182 58.25 -14.02 -26.71
N PHE A 183 58.32 -12.99 -25.85
CA PHE A 183 59.15 -11.81 -26.10
C PHE A 183 60.66 -12.12 -26.10
N ILE A 184 61.13 -12.99 -25.20
CA ILE A 184 62.55 -13.40 -25.14
C ILE A 184 62.94 -14.18 -26.41
N VAL A 185 62.13 -15.14 -26.83
CA VAL A 185 62.39 -15.92 -28.05
C VAL A 185 62.40 -15.01 -29.27
N PHE A 186 61.43 -14.08 -29.37
CA PHE A 186 61.39 -13.10 -30.45
C PHE A 186 62.64 -12.22 -30.48
N PHE A 187 63.13 -11.78 -29.33
CA PHE A 187 64.35 -10.96 -29.25
C PHE A 187 65.63 -11.72 -29.61
N ILE A 188 65.69 -13.04 -29.36
CA ILE A 188 66.87 -13.87 -29.71
C ILE A 188 66.89 -14.23 -31.19
N PHE A 189 65.72 -14.39 -31.81
CA PHE A 189 65.59 -14.79 -33.23
C PHE A 189 65.48 -13.61 -34.20
N SER A 190 65.43 -12.37 -33.71
CA SER A 190 65.48 -11.13 -34.49
C SER A 190 66.86 -10.48 -34.38
#